data_AF-A0A536XQP8-F1
#
_entry.id   AF-A0A536XQP8-F1
#
_cell.length_a   1.000
_cell.length_b   1.000
_cell.length_c   1.000
_cell.angle_alpha   90.00
_cell.angle_beta   90.00
_cell.angle_gamma   90.00
#
_symmetry.space_group_name_H-M   'P 1'
#
loop_
_entity.id
_entity.type
_entity.pdbx_description
1 polymer ?
#
loop_
_entity_poly.entity_id
_entity_poly.type
_entity_poly.pdbx_seq_one_letter_code
_entity_poly.pdbx_strand_id
1 'polypeptide(L)'
;MRSRALWILMTLAVAASAEAGVKIDHWIAESGARVNFVESHALPIVDVAVEFAAGSAYDSREQAGLARLTLAMLRAGSSRYSETEASRRIADAGAQLHENFDLDRAGFALRSLSSEAER
;
A
#
# COMPACT_ATOMS: atom_id res chain seq x y z
N MET A 1 -52.36 7.03 -20.24
CA MET A 1 -51.64 6.87 -18.96
C MET A 1 -50.66 5.69 -18.92
N ARG A 2 -50.93 4.57 -19.62
CA ARG A 2 -50.06 3.37 -19.62
C ARG A 2 -48.70 3.54 -20.33
N SER A 3 -48.64 4.38 -21.37
CA SER A 3 -47.40 4.63 -22.12
C SER A 3 -46.37 5.45 -21.34
N ARG A 4 -46.80 6.46 -20.59
CA ARG A 4 -45.90 7.30 -19.77
C ARG A 4 -45.22 6.52 -18.63
N ALA A 5 -45.93 5.55 -18.04
CA ALA A 5 -45.36 4.66 -17.04
C ALA A 5 -44.23 3.79 -17.62
N LEU A 6 -44.37 3.36 -18.88
CA LEU A 6 -43.35 2.56 -19.58
C LEU A 6 -42.07 3.37 -19.85
N TRP A 7 -42.21 4.64 -20.24
CA TRP A 7 -41.07 5.55 -20.44
C TRP A 7 -40.34 5.87 -19.13
N ILE A 8 -41.08 6.07 -18.03
CA ILE A 8 -40.49 6.32 -16.71
C ILE A 8 -39.73 5.08 -16.20
N LEU A 9 -40.30 3.89 -16.39
CA LEU A 9 -39.65 2.63 -16.00
C LEU A 9 -38.35 2.40 -16.80
N MET A 10 -38.35 2.75 -18.09
CA MET A 10 -37.19 2.63 -18.98
C MET A 10 -36.09 3.64 -18.63
N THR A 11 -36.43 4.88 -18.24
CA THR A 11 -35.44 5.83 -17.74
C THR A 11 -34.83 5.44 -16.39
N LEU A 12 -35.60 4.76 -15.53
CA LEU A 12 -35.11 4.31 -14.24
C LEU A 12 -34.15 3.11 -14.37
N ALA A 13 -34.35 2.26 -15.38
CA ALA A 13 -33.48 1.11 -15.66
C ALA A 13 -32.09 1.51 -16.20
N VAL A 14 -31.96 2.67 -16.85
CA VAL A 14 -30.68 3.20 -17.36
C VAL A 14 -29.85 3.88 -16.26
N ALA A 15 -30.47 4.26 -15.13
CA ALA A 15 -29.78 4.88 -14.00
C ALA A 15 -29.00 3.87 -13.12
N ALA A 16 -29.14 2.57 -13.39
CA ALA A 16 -28.47 1.53 -12.61
C ALA A 16 -27.13 1.16 -13.23
N SER A 17 -26.06 1.49 -12.49
CA SER A 17 -24.67 0.98 -12.57
C SER A 17 -23.63 2.03 -12.97
N ALA A 18 -23.39 3.00 -12.07
CA ALA A 18 -22.04 3.56 -11.97
C ALA A 18 -21.22 2.61 -11.09
N GLU A 19 -20.39 1.77 -11.72
CA GLU A 19 -19.48 0.87 -11.01
C GLU A 19 -18.30 1.71 -10.48
N ALA A 20 -18.47 2.28 -9.28
CA ALA A 20 -17.46 3.09 -8.60
C ALA A 20 -16.47 2.23 -7.78
N GLY A 21 -16.28 0.97 -8.17
CA GLY A 21 -15.34 0.06 -7.52
C GLY A 21 -13.90 0.39 -7.92
N VAL A 22 -13.00 0.45 -6.95
CA VAL A 22 -11.56 0.52 -7.25
C VAL A 22 -11.15 -0.80 -7.90
N LYS A 23 -10.62 -0.75 -9.12
CA LYS A 23 -10.03 -1.92 -9.78
C LYS A 23 -8.73 -2.29 -9.06
N ILE A 24 -8.68 -3.48 -8.48
CA ILE A 24 -7.49 -4.01 -7.83
C ILE A 24 -6.98 -5.20 -8.65
N ASP A 25 -5.77 -5.09 -9.17
CA ASP A 25 -5.08 -6.19 -9.84
C ASP A 25 -4.27 -6.98 -8.81
N HIS A 26 -4.29 -8.31 -8.92
CA HIS A 26 -3.68 -9.21 -7.95
C HIS A 26 -2.79 -10.24 -8.64
N TRP A 27 -1.57 -10.44 -8.13
CA TRP A 27 -0.69 -11.52 -8.61
C TRP A 27 0.27 -12.02 -7.52
N ILE A 28 0.96 -13.11 -7.83
CA ILE A 28 2.06 -13.65 -7.05
C ILE A 28 3.35 -13.33 -7.81
N ALA A 29 4.26 -12.57 -7.20
CA ALA A 29 5.57 -12.31 -7.77
C ALA A 29 6.42 -13.60 -7.76
N GLU A 30 7.48 -13.66 -8.57
CA GLU A 30 8.40 -14.81 -8.59
C GLU A 30 9.01 -15.13 -7.23
N SER A 31 9.13 -14.13 -6.36
CA SER A 31 9.57 -14.28 -4.97
C SER A 31 8.55 -14.97 -4.05
N GLY A 32 7.33 -15.22 -4.52
CA GLY A 32 6.21 -15.70 -3.72
C GLY A 32 5.41 -14.61 -3.01
N ALA A 33 5.81 -13.33 -3.13
CA ALA A 33 5.08 -12.22 -2.54
C ALA A 33 3.73 -12.01 -3.22
N ARG A 34 2.66 -11.86 -2.43
CA ARG A 34 1.34 -11.45 -2.91
C ARG A 34 1.34 -9.96 -3.16
N VAL A 35 0.98 -9.54 -4.37
CA VAL A 35 0.89 -8.13 -4.73
C VAL A 35 -0.55 -7.76 -5.04
N ASN A 36 -1.01 -6.66 -4.44
CA ASN A 36 -2.27 -6.01 -4.76
C ASN A 36 -1.91 -4.63 -5.32
N PHE A 37 -2.35 -4.32 -6.54
CA PHE A 37 -2.00 -3.10 -7.24
C PHE A 37 -3.26 -2.34 -7.64
N VAL A 38 -3.21 -1.04 -7.46
CA VAL A 38 -4.25 -0.12 -7.90
C VAL A 38 -3.57 0.97 -8.71
N GLU A 39 -3.95 1.11 -9.97
CA GLU A 39 -3.49 2.19 -10.82
C GLU A 39 -4.47 3.37 -10.73
N SER A 40 -3.94 4.55 -10.42
CA SER A 40 -4.70 5.80 -10.43
C SER A 40 -3.78 6.95 -10.81
N HIS A 41 -4.20 7.75 -11.78
CA HIS A 41 -3.48 8.94 -12.25
C HIS A 41 -4.12 10.24 -11.72
N ALA A 42 -4.97 10.15 -10.70
CA ALA A 42 -5.66 11.30 -10.14
C ALA A 42 -4.74 12.23 -9.33
N LEU A 43 -3.70 11.66 -8.72
CA LEU A 43 -2.67 12.38 -7.99
C LEU A 43 -1.31 11.86 -8.44
N PRO A 44 -0.28 12.72 -8.49
CA PRO A 44 1.07 12.33 -8.85
C PRO A 44 1.81 11.64 -7.70
N ILE A 45 1.21 10.60 -7.14
CA ILE A 45 1.69 9.93 -5.95
C ILE A 45 1.85 8.45 -6.24
N VAL A 46 2.94 7.88 -5.73
CA VAL A 46 3.13 6.44 -5.62
C VAL A 46 3.19 6.06 -4.14
N ASP A 47 2.34 5.09 -3.78
CA ASP A 47 2.33 4.46 -2.46
C ASP A 47 2.74 3.00 -2.59
N VAL A 48 3.70 2.59 -1.76
CA VAL A 48 4.17 1.20 -1.70
C VAL A 48 4.17 0.76 -0.25
N ALA A 49 3.43 -0.30 0.06
CA ALA A 49 3.43 -0.93 1.38
C ALA A 49 3.90 -2.38 1.29
N VAL A 50 4.81 -2.75 2.18
CA VAL A 50 5.30 -4.12 2.34
C VAL A 50 5.00 -4.56 3.77
N GLU A 51 4.26 -5.65 3.89
CA GLU A 51 3.71 -6.13 5.16
C GLU A 51 4.04 -7.61 5.36
N PHE A 52 4.50 -7.96 6.55
CA PHE A 52 4.82 -9.32 6.96
C PHE A 52 3.84 -9.76 8.06
N ALA A 53 3.46 -11.04 8.04
CA ALA A 53 2.75 -11.67 9.15
C ALA A 53 3.73 -11.97 10.30
N ALA A 54 4.21 -10.91 10.94
CA ALA A 54 5.34 -10.91 11.87
C ALA A 54 5.19 -9.83 12.96
N GLY A 55 3.95 -9.58 13.40
CA GLY A 55 3.68 -8.68 14.52
C GLY A 55 4.08 -9.25 15.88
N SER A 56 3.81 -8.51 16.95
CA SER A 56 4.20 -8.91 18.31
C SER A 56 3.53 -10.18 18.84
N ALA A 57 2.45 -10.67 18.23
CA ALA A 57 1.85 -11.96 18.58
C ALA A 57 2.75 -13.15 18.22
N TYR A 58 3.75 -12.94 17.36
CA TYR A 58 4.74 -13.95 16.98
C TYR A 58 5.95 -13.99 17.93
N ASP A 59 6.05 -13.06 18.88
CA ASP A 59 7.11 -13.08 19.89
C ASP A 59 6.90 -14.25 20.85
N SER A 60 8.00 -14.95 21.18
CA SER A 60 7.99 -15.89 22.30
C SER A 60 8.01 -15.13 23.62
N ARG A 61 7.56 -15.77 24.71
CA ARG A 61 7.60 -15.16 26.06
C ARG A 61 9.02 -14.72 26.46
N GLU A 62 10.03 -15.47 26.03
CA GLU A 62 11.44 -15.23 26.33
C GLU A 62 12.04 -14.11 25.48
N GLN A 63 11.43 -13.78 24.34
CA GLN A 63 11.92 -12.82 23.36
C GLN A 63 10.90 -11.71 23.11
N ALA A 64 10.24 -11.25 24.17
CA ALA A 64 9.26 -10.16 24.07
C ALA A 64 9.88 -8.91 23.42
N GLY A 65 9.26 -8.40 22.36
CA GLY A 65 9.73 -7.25 21.60
C GLY A 65 10.67 -7.57 20.44
N LEU A 66 10.95 -8.85 20.18
CA LEU A 66 11.81 -9.28 19.07
C LEU A 66 11.28 -8.77 17.73
N ALA A 67 10.00 -8.94 17.44
CA ALA A 67 9.38 -8.48 16.20
C ALA A 67 9.59 -6.97 15.97
N ARG A 68 9.39 -6.15 17.02
CA ARG A 68 9.55 -4.69 16.92
C ARG A 68 11.01 -4.28 16.78
N LEU A 69 11.91 -4.97 17.48
CA LEU A 69 13.36 -4.75 17.33
C LEU A 69 13.82 -5.13 15.92
N THR A 70 13.37 -6.27 15.38
CA THR A 70 13.69 -6.69 14.02
C THR A 70 13.21 -5.67 12.99
N LEU A 71 11.98 -5.16 13.11
CA LEU A 71 11.48 -4.11 12.22
C LEU A 71 12.36 -2.85 12.28
N ALA A 72 12.71 -2.38 13.49
CA ALA A 72 13.58 -1.22 13.65
C ALA A 72 14.98 -1.44 13.01
N MET A 73 15.52 -2.65 13.13
CA MET A 73 16.81 -3.01 12.55
C MET A 73 16.81 -3.04 11.02
N LEU A 74 15.66 -3.21 10.36
CA LEU A 74 15.58 -3.13 8.90
C LEU A 74 15.92 -1.73 8.36
N ARG A 75 15.89 -0.69 9.21
CA ARG A 75 16.31 0.67 8.86
C ARG A 75 17.79 0.96 9.08
N ALA A 76 18.48 0.12 9.85
CA ALA A 76 19.91 0.29 10.15
C ALA A 76 20.82 0.09 8.92
N GLY A 77 20.25 -0.32 7.79
CA GLY A 77 20.93 -0.46 6.52
C GLY A 77 20.71 -1.83 5.90
N SER A 78 21.35 -2.04 4.77
CA SER A 78 21.34 -3.29 4.01
C SER A 78 22.74 -3.56 3.47
N SER A 79 22.92 -4.70 2.82
CA SER A 79 24.16 -4.99 2.10
C SER A 79 24.49 -3.98 0.99
N ARG A 80 23.50 -3.21 0.51
CA ARG A 80 23.67 -2.22 -0.56
C ARG A 80 23.82 -0.78 -0.07
N TYR A 81 23.16 -0.42 1.03
CA TYR A 81 23.10 0.95 1.53
C TYR A 81 23.28 0.98 3.04
N SER A 82 24.13 1.88 3.53
CA SER A 82 24.14 2.27 4.94
C SER A 82 22.83 2.97 5.31
N GLU A 83 22.51 3.04 6.61
CA GLU A 83 21.38 3.81 7.13
C GLU A 83 21.38 5.27 6.62
N THR A 84 22.55 5.92 6.62
CA THR A 84 22.69 7.30 6.16
C THR A 84 22.42 7.44 4.66
N GLU A 85 22.92 6.52 3.84
CA GLU A 85 22.67 6.54 2.39
C GLU A 85 21.21 6.24 2.06
N ALA A 86 20.60 5.27 2.73
CA ALA A 86 19.19 4.96 2.57
C ALA A 86 18.31 6.17 2.94
N SER A 87 18.58 6.78 4.10
CA SER A 87 17.86 7.97 4.56
C SER A 87 18.01 9.16 3.60
N ARG A 88 19.22 9.39 3.08
CA ARG A 88 19.48 10.44 2.09
C ARG A 88 18.68 10.21 0.82
N ARG A 89 18.69 8.99 0.27
CA ARG A 89 17.96 8.66 -0.97
C ARG A 89 16.45 8.81 -0.82
N ILE A 90 15.90 8.43 0.35
CA ILE A 90 14.48 8.64 0.65
C ILE A 90 14.16 10.14 0.65
N ALA A 91 15.00 10.96 1.29
CA ALA A 91 14.84 12.41 1.33
C ALA A 91 15.00 13.06 -0.06
N ASP A 92 16.02 12.68 -0.83
CA ASP A 92 16.27 13.18 -2.18
C ASP A 92 15.11 12.85 -3.14
N ALA A 93 14.40 11.75 -2.89
CA ALA A 93 13.21 11.37 -3.64
C ALA A 93 11.92 12.10 -3.19
N GLY A 94 12.01 13.02 -2.21
CA GLY A 94 10.85 13.65 -1.58
C GLY A 94 9.91 12.64 -0.92
N ALA A 95 10.42 11.47 -0.54
CA ALA A 95 9.62 10.35 -0.09
C ALA A 95 9.47 10.33 1.43
N GLN A 96 8.32 9.84 1.90
CA GLN A 96 8.02 9.64 3.31
C GLN A 96 7.96 8.14 3.58
N LEU A 97 8.79 7.65 4.50
CA LEU A 97 8.81 6.26 4.95
C LEU A 97 8.20 6.16 6.35
N HIS A 98 7.21 5.28 6.49
CA HIS A 98 6.52 4.96 7.73
C HIS A 98 6.70 3.49 8.08
N GLU A 99 6.71 3.20 9.38
CA GLU A 99 6.68 1.85 9.93
C GLU A 99 5.26 1.48 10.34
N ASN A 100 4.85 0.27 10.00
CA ASN A 100 3.59 -0.30 10.42
C ASN A 100 3.90 -1.47 11.35
N PHE A 101 3.34 -1.46 12.56
CA PHE A 101 3.56 -2.53 13.55
C PHE A 101 2.34 -2.70 14.45
N ASP A 102 1.85 -3.92 14.54
CA ASP A 102 0.75 -4.31 15.43
C ASP A 102 0.95 -5.74 15.98
N LEU A 103 -0.15 -6.37 16.42
CA LEU A 103 -0.11 -7.75 16.94
C LEU A 103 0.15 -8.76 15.82
N ASP A 104 -0.40 -8.55 14.64
CA ASP A 104 -0.43 -9.50 13.54
C ASP A 104 0.61 -9.18 12.45
N ARG A 105 0.98 -7.91 12.30
CA ARG A 105 1.75 -7.38 11.16
C ARG A 105 2.91 -6.50 11.59
N ALA A 106 3.95 -6.54 10.76
CA ALA A 106 5.08 -5.64 10.81
C ALA A 106 5.50 -5.31 9.37
N GLY A 107 5.87 -4.07 9.09
CA GLY A 107 6.15 -3.64 7.73
C GLY A 107 6.52 -2.17 7.58
N PHE A 108 6.63 -1.75 6.32
CA PHE A 108 6.90 -0.36 5.94
C PHE A 108 5.92 0.12 4.89
N ALA A 109 5.58 1.40 4.94
CA ALA A 109 4.88 2.12 3.90
C ALA A 109 5.72 3.30 3.41
N LEU A 110 5.91 3.41 2.10
CA LEU A 110 6.61 4.51 1.44
C LEU A 110 5.63 5.27 0.55
N ARG A 111 5.56 6.59 0.73
CA ARG A 111 4.88 7.52 -0.17
C ARG A 111 5.90 8.39 -0.87
N SER A 112 5.80 8.54 -2.20
CA SER A 112 6.64 9.46 -2.97
C SER A 112 5.84 10.05 -4.13
N LEU A 113 6.43 11.03 -4.80
CA LEU A 113 5.87 11.62 -6.02
C LEU A 113 6.22 10.73 -7.21
N SER A 114 5.29 10.59 -8.15
CA SER A 114 5.40 9.65 -9.27
C SER A 114 6.39 10.09 -10.36
N SER A 115 6.74 11.37 -10.44
CA SER A 115 7.61 11.90 -11.49
C SER A 115 8.67 12.89 -10.95
N GLU A 116 9.80 13.00 -11.65
CA GLU A 116 10.82 14.02 -11.35
C GLU A 116 10.31 15.44 -11.54
N ALA A 117 9.38 15.66 -12.47
CA ALA A 117 8.79 16.99 -12.69
C ALA A 117 8.00 17.48 -11.46
N GLU A 118 7.63 16.57 -10.58
CA GLU A 118 6.82 16.84 -9.39
C GLU A 118 7.62 16.71 -8.09
N ARG A 119 8.88 16.25 -8.13
CA ARG A 119 9.84 16.28 -7.00
C ARG A 119 10.48 17.65 -6.86
#